data_AF-A0A836V597-F1
#
_entry.id   AF-A0A836V597-F1
#
_cell.length_a   1.000
_cell.length_b   1.000
_cell.length_c   1.000
_cell.angle_alpha   90.00
_cell.angle_beta   90.00
_cell.angle_gamma   90.00
#
_symmetry.space_group_name_H-M   'P 1'
#
loop_
_entity.id
_entity.type
_entity.pdbx_description
1 polymer ?
#
loop_
_entity_poly.entity_id
_entity_poly.type
_entity_poly.pdbx_seq_one_letter_code
_entity_poly.pdbx_strand_id
1 'polypeptide(L)'
;MDSDSRSGKRKSGIDGGVTQLQLPLLSDALKDCEIMRAELNQLRQENAALRAEILQLKSAPSAVRVAETKTTYSVNKPLAKAQKDGNSRAKLFLSLFRARDDVYAERWQKKDGTTNYSPAKSHDWSSHTRSERGKLICGPNCQLLPLTEEVLQQHWNGQKTLGIYPLLKDETCWLLAVDFDDAEWSDDALAFLETCDAQGVPAYLERSRSGTGGHVWIFFDNPVRASQARALGAFLISETKQRRYQLGFNSYDRMFPNQDTMPRGGYGNLIALPLQMEPSKAGNSVFVDRNLQPFEDQWTYLGSIVRLRVADLESIVRAASAREAIFTVPLSSDDPDSEEPWKKRKPQDRKLQQPHPEELQVVISNMIYVRKEGFSSSALSKIMAIAAFQNPEFYQKQATRQSTHDTPRVICCAENLEKYIALPRACWDSLEEHLNESGIKFKVTDERFAGSTIDATFKGQLRDAQIDAVAQILSSDLGVISASTAFGKTVVANYIISERKINTLILVHTLALIDQWKEKLEQFLEMPSKSVGQLGGGKKKRTGMVDVVTIQSLIRKGEVSDIVSEYGQVIVDECHHISAFSFEQVIKQAKAKYVLGLTATPVRKDG
;
A
#
# COMPACT_ATOMS: atom_id res chain seq x y z
N MET A 1 64.11 -37.71 52.64
CA MET A 1 63.03 -38.27 53.46
C MET A 1 61.74 -37.70 52.91
N ASP A 2 60.94 -38.61 52.35
CA ASP A 2 59.48 -38.56 52.14
C ASP A 2 58.84 -37.40 51.38
N SER A 3 57.79 -37.58 50.59
CA SER A 3 57.33 -38.59 49.63
C SER A 3 56.04 -37.99 49.05
N ASP A 4 55.77 -38.26 47.77
CA ASP A 4 54.46 -38.21 47.10
C ASP A 4 53.56 -36.94 47.18
N SER A 5 53.30 -36.33 46.02
CA SER A 5 52.20 -36.77 45.13
C SER A 5 51.87 -35.72 44.05
N ARG A 6 51.47 -36.24 42.88
CA ARG A 6 51.26 -35.54 41.60
C ARG A 6 50.01 -34.65 41.57
N SER A 7 50.10 -33.50 40.91
CA SER A 7 49.00 -32.97 40.08
C SER A 7 49.55 -32.18 38.88
N GLY A 8 49.04 -32.50 37.68
CA GLY A 8 49.52 -31.96 36.41
C GLY A 8 48.97 -30.57 36.10
N LYS A 9 49.79 -29.75 35.42
CA LYS A 9 49.35 -28.51 34.76
C LYS A 9 49.67 -28.57 33.26
N ARG A 10 48.63 -28.27 32.48
CA ARG A 10 48.57 -28.24 31.02
C ARG A 10 49.46 -27.12 30.45
N LYS A 11 50.09 -27.41 29.31
CA LYS A 11 50.82 -26.47 28.43
C LYS A 11 49.84 -25.51 27.74
N SER A 12 50.15 -24.21 27.75
CA SER A 12 49.59 -23.21 26.84
C SER A 12 50.54 -23.02 25.66
N GLY A 13 50.14 -23.47 24.47
CA GLY A 13 50.78 -23.13 23.20
C GLY A 13 49.77 -22.39 22.34
N ILE A 14 50.13 -21.18 21.89
CA ILE A 14 49.47 -20.50 20.77
C ILE A 14 50.59 -20.32 19.74
N ASP A 15 50.71 -21.28 18.85
CA ASP A 15 51.53 -21.17 17.63
C ASP A 15 50.63 -20.72 16.49
N GLY A 16 51.01 -19.60 15.86
CA GLY A 16 50.40 -19.10 14.65
C GLY A 16 50.83 -19.95 13.45
N GLY A 17 49.86 -20.51 12.75
CA GLY A 17 50.04 -21.16 11.46
C GLY A 17 48.97 -20.72 10.49
N VAL A 18 49.22 -19.63 9.74
CA VAL A 18 48.48 -19.39 8.50
C VAL A 18 49.03 -20.38 7.48
N THR A 19 48.23 -21.37 7.11
CA THR A 19 48.60 -22.43 6.17
C THR A 19 48.82 -21.83 4.78
N GLN A 20 49.88 -22.29 4.10
CA GLN A 20 50.31 -21.90 2.74
C GLN A 20 49.26 -22.07 1.62
N LEU A 21 48.05 -22.56 1.95
CA LEU A 21 46.92 -22.77 1.04
C LEU A 21 45.87 -21.63 1.09
N GLN A 22 45.96 -20.66 2.01
CA GLN A 22 45.01 -19.54 2.12
C GLN A 22 45.48 -18.22 1.47
N LEU A 23 46.76 -18.13 1.11
CA LEU A 23 47.37 -16.94 0.48
C LEU A 23 46.79 -16.58 -0.91
N PRO A 24 46.47 -17.53 -1.82
CA PRO A 24 45.93 -17.19 -3.14
C PRO A 24 44.50 -16.61 -3.06
N LEU A 25 43.64 -17.24 -2.24
CA LEU A 25 42.25 -16.83 -2.01
C LEU A 25 42.12 -15.42 -1.41
N LEU A 26 43.05 -15.05 -0.51
CA LEU A 26 43.09 -13.70 0.04
C LEU A 26 43.54 -12.66 -1.01
N SER A 27 44.45 -13.06 -1.91
CA SER A 27 44.94 -12.19 -2.99
C SER A 27 43.88 -11.92 -4.06
N ASP A 28 43.05 -12.90 -4.37
CA ASP A 28 41.96 -12.76 -5.35
C ASP A 28 40.82 -11.93 -4.76
N ALA A 29 40.47 -12.13 -3.48
CA ALA A 29 39.49 -11.29 -2.79
C ALA A 29 39.94 -9.81 -2.67
N LEU A 30 41.24 -9.56 -2.51
CA LEU A 30 41.80 -8.20 -2.51
C LEU A 30 41.70 -7.55 -3.90
N LYS A 31 41.99 -8.30 -4.98
CA LYS A 31 41.81 -7.82 -6.35
C LYS A 31 40.35 -7.50 -6.67
N ASP A 32 39.41 -8.35 -6.25
CA ASP A 32 37.98 -8.11 -6.44
C ASP A 32 37.52 -6.85 -5.68
N CYS A 33 38.05 -6.63 -4.46
CA CYS A 33 37.78 -5.40 -3.71
C CYS A 33 38.36 -4.15 -4.39
N GLU A 34 39.52 -4.26 -5.05
CA GLU A 34 40.13 -3.16 -5.80
C GLU A 34 39.34 -2.83 -7.07
N ILE A 35 38.86 -3.86 -7.79
CA ILE A 35 38.01 -3.71 -8.98
C ILE A 35 36.69 -3.03 -8.60
N MET A 36 36.02 -3.51 -7.54
CA MET A 36 34.77 -2.92 -7.06
C MET A 36 34.96 -1.47 -6.59
N ARG A 37 36.09 -1.14 -5.96
CA ARG A 37 36.41 0.25 -5.56
C ARG A 37 36.64 1.15 -6.77
N ALA A 38 37.29 0.64 -7.82
CA ALA A 38 37.49 1.38 -9.05
C ALA A 38 36.15 1.67 -9.75
N GLU A 39 35.28 0.68 -9.84
CA GLU A 39 33.93 0.82 -10.43
C GLU A 39 33.05 1.80 -9.63
N LEU A 40 33.10 1.73 -8.30
CA LEU A 40 32.39 2.67 -7.42
C LEU A 40 32.86 4.11 -7.63
N ASN A 41 34.17 4.32 -7.82
CA ASN A 41 34.73 5.65 -8.07
C ASN A 41 34.34 6.18 -9.46
N GLN A 42 34.31 5.31 -10.48
CA GLN A 42 33.86 5.67 -11.82
C GLN A 42 32.38 6.08 -11.81
N LEU A 43 31.51 5.28 -11.19
CA LEU A 43 30.08 5.59 -11.06
C LEU A 43 29.84 6.89 -10.29
N ARG A 44 30.64 7.17 -9.25
CA ARG A 44 30.56 8.45 -8.50
C ARG A 44 30.96 9.65 -9.36
N GLN A 45 31.99 9.53 -10.20
CA GLN A 45 32.38 10.59 -11.12
C GLN A 45 31.31 10.84 -12.20
N GLU A 46 30.73 9.78 -12.76
CA GLU A 46 29.66 9.89 -13.75
C GLU A 46 28.39 10.52 -13.15
N ASN A 47 28.03 10.15 -11.92
CA ASN A 47 26.93 10.80 -11.19
C ASN A 47 27.20 12.30 -10.95
N ALA A 48 28.43 12.66 -10.59
CA ALA A 48 28.81 14.07 -10.39
C ALA A 48 28.72 14.87 -11.70
N ALA A 49 29.14 14.28 -12.82
CA ALA A 49 29.05 14.90 -14.15
C ALA A 49 27.59 15.12 -14.58
N LEU A 50 26.73 14.10 -14.44
CA LEU A 50 25.31 14.19 -14.77
C LEU A 50 24.58 15.23 -13.87
N ARG A 51 24.94 15.30 -12.59
CA ARG A 51 24.41 16.32 -11.67
C ARG A 51 24.80 17.75 -12.09
N ALA A 52 26.03 17.94 -12.57
CA ALA A 52 26.50 19.23 -13.08
C ALA A 52 25.76 19.63 -14.37
N GLU A 53 25.51 18.68 -15.28
CA GLU A 53 24.75 18.90 -16.52
C GLU A 53 23.29 19.29 -16.24
N ILE A 54 22.63 18.61 -15.30
CA ILE A 54 21.27 18.95 -14.86
C ILE A 54 21.22 20.37 -14.26
N LEU A 55 22.25 20.77 -13.50
CA LEU A 55 22.32 22.10 -12.91
C LEU A 55 22.49 23.20 -13.97
N GLN A 56 23.31 22.94 -15.00
CA GLN A 56 23.45 23.84 -16.15
C GLN A 56 22.12 24.00 -16.90
N LEU A 57 21.40 22.91 -17.17
CA LEU A 57 20.10 22.93 -17.84
C LEU A 57 19.02 23.67 -17.03
N LYS A 58 19.09 23.62 -15.69
CA LYS A 58 18.17 24.36 -14.80
C LYS A 58 18.50 25.86 -14.67
N SER A 59 19.74 26.27 -14.96
CA SER A 59 20.20 27.66 -14.81
C SER A 59 19.96 28.54 -16.04
N ALA A 60 19.48 27.97 -17.16
CA ALA A 60 19.13 28.74 -18.35
C ALA A 60 17.86 29.58 -18.10
N PRO A 61 17.89 30.91 -18.31
CA PRO A 61 16.76 31.78 -18.02
C PRO A 61 15.61 31.54 -19.02
N SER A 62 14.55 30.87 -18.57
CA SER A 62 13.31 30.71 -19.33
C SER A 62 12.46 31.98 -19.18
N ALA A 63 12.65 32.94 -20.09
CA ALA A 63 11.76 34.06 -20.26
C ALA A 63 10.51 33.62 -21.05
N VAL A 64 9.49 33.12 -20.35
CA VAL A 64 8.14 32.98 -20.94
C VAL A 64 7.12 33.53 -19.94
N ARG A 65 6.59 34.71 -20.29
CA ARG A 65 5.47 35.35 -19.59
C ARG A 65 4.23 34.48 -19.70
N VAL A 66 3.59 34.22 -18.55
CA VAL A 66 2.27 33.57 -18.46
C VAL A 66 1.24 34.54 -19.02
N ALA A 67 0.80 34.29 -20.26
CA ALA A 67 -0.42 34.86 -20.79
C ALA A 67 -1.57 33.90 -20.47
N GLU A 68 -2.52 34.37 -19.66
CA GLU A 68 -3.82 33.72 -19.46
C GLU A 68 -4.50 33.60 -20.81
N THR A 69 -4.38 32.43 -21.45
CA THR A 69 -5.09 32.13 -22.68
C THR A 69 -6.14 31.09 -22.36
N LYS A 70 -7.41 31.52 -22.39
CA LYS A 70 -8.57 30.62 -22.53
C LYS A 70 -8.44 29.93 -23.88
N THR A 71 -7.76 28.79 -23.94
CA THR A 71 -7.63 28.00 -25.16
C THR A 71 -8.88 27.14 -25.32
N THR A 72 -9.81 27.63 -26.12
CA THR A 72 -10.77 26.78 -26.84
C THR A 72 -9.98 25.78 -27.67
N TYR A 73 -10.09 24.49 -27.36
CA TYR A 73 -9.42 23.42 -28.09
C TYR A 73 -9.81 23.46 -29.57
N SER A 74 -8.81 23.66 -30.44
CA SER A 74 -8.97 23.47 -31.88
C SER A 74 -9.13 21.98 -32.14
N VAL A 75 -10.35 21.58 -32.49
CA VAL A 75 -10.72 20.23 -32.90
C VAL A 75 -9.83 19.81 -34.06
N ASN A 76 -8.99 18.78 -33.86
CA ASN A 76 -8.42 18.05 -34.99
C ASN A 76 -9.60 17.47 -35.78
N LYS A 77 -9.68 17.82 -37.07
CA LYS A 77 -10.71 17.34 -38.00
C LYS A 77 -10.89 15.82 -37.86
N PRO A 78 -12.13 15.30 -37.86
CA PRO A 78 -12.37 13.86 -37.91
C PRO A 78 -11.65 13.27 -39.13
N LEU A 79 -10.95 12.15 -38.95
CA LEU A 79 -10.53 11.33 -40.08
C LEU A 79 -11.78 10.96 -40.88
N ALA A 80 -11.71 11.24 -42.19
CA ALA A 80 -12.81 11.08 -43.12
C ALA A 80 -13.44 9.68 -43.06
N LYS A 81 -14.76 9.63 -43.27
CA LYS A 81 -15.64 8.45 -43.44
C LYS A 81 -14.88 7.14 -43.64
N ALA A 82 -14.84 6.30 -42.60
CA ALA A 82 -14.42 4.92 -42.74
C ALA A 82 -15.39 4.19 -43.69
N GLN A 83 -14.92 3.89 -44.90
CA GLN A 83 -15.61 3.01 -45.84
C GLN A 83 -15.69 1.58 -45.29
N LYS A 84 -16.72 0.86 -45.72
CA LYS A 84 -17.12 -0.52 -45.37
C LYS A 84 -16.09 -1.62 -45.75
N ASP A 85 -14.80 -1.36 -45.67
CA ASP A 85 -13.78 -2.41 -45.81
C ASP A 85 -13.36 -2.92 -44.42
N GLY A 86 -13.48 -4.23 -44.20
CA GLY A 86 -13.06 -4.88 -42.95
C GLY A 86 -11.59 -4.62 -42.57
N ASN A 87 -10.76 -4.26 -43.55
CA ASN A 87 -9.35 -3.87 -43.40
C ASN A 87 -9.18 -2.51 -42.67
N SER A 88 -10.20 -1.65 -42.66
CA SER A 88 -10.16 -0.36 -41.96
C SER A 88 -10.43 -0.48 -40.45
N ARG A 89 -11.25 -1.46 -40.03
CA ARG A 89 -11.67 -1.64 -38.62
C ARG A 89 -10.56 -2.20 -37.74
N ALA A 90 -9.84 -3.22 -38.21
CA ALA A 90 -8.68 -3.80 -37.50
C ALA A 90 -7.59 -2.77 -37.28
N LYS A 91 -7.25 -1.99 -38.30
CA LYS A 91 -6.27 -0.90 -38.20
C LYS A 91 -6.71 0.18 -37.22
N LEU A 92 -7.97 0.62 -37.28
CA LEU A 92 -8.51 1.59 -36.33
C LEU A 92 -8.42 1.06 -34.89
N PHE A 93 -8.88 -0.16 -34.65
CA PHE A 93 -8.89 -0.79 -33.33
C PHE A 93 -7.47 -0.94 -32.77
N LEU A 94 -6.55 -1.52 -33.55
CA LEU A 94 -5.13 -1.65 -33.18
C LEU A 94 -4.44 -0.30 -32.99
N SER A 95 -4.94 0.77 -33.62
CA SER A 95 -4.38 2.11 -33.42
C SER A 95 -4.74 2.73 -32.06
N LEU A 96 -5.83 2.29 -31.45
CA LEU A 96 -6.30 2.75 -30.14
C LEU A 96 -5.81 1.83 -29.02
N PHE A 97 -6.05 0.52 -29.15
CA PHE A 97 -5.67 -0.49 -28.15
C PHE A 97 -4.25 -1.01 -28.36
N ARG A 98 -3.30 -0.08 -28.57
CA ARG A 98 -1.87 -0.39 -28.73
C ARG A 98 -1.30 -0.88 -27.40
N ALA A 99 -0.71 -2.06 -27.45
CA ALA A 99 -0.17 -2.78 -26.31
C ALA A 99 1.05 -3.59 -26.77
N ARG A 100 1.50 -4.55 -25.96
CA ARG A 100 2.55 -5.49 -26.40
C ARG A 100 2.19 -6.13 -27.74
N ASP A 101 3.14 -6.06 -28.66
CA ASP A 101 3.05 -6.60 -30.02
C ASP A 101 3.37 -8.10 -30.07
N ASP A 102 4.13 -8.60 -29.10
CA ASP A 102 4.61 -9.98 -29.05
C ASP A 102 3.68 -10.96 -28.34
N VAL A 103 2.63 -10.47 -27.65
CA VAL A 103 1.73 -11.33 -26.88
C VAL A 103 0.35 -10.69 -26.64
N TYR A 104 -0.71 -11.45 -26.95
CA TYR A 104 -2.08 -11.16 -26.49
C TYR A 104 -2.48 -12.12 -25.35
N ALA A 105 -3.57 -11.84 -24.65
CA ALA A 105 -4.16 -12.76 -23.68
C ALA A 105 -5.46 -13.36 -24.19
N GLU A 106 -5.66 -14.65 -23.93
CA GLU A 106 -6.86 -15.38 -24.32
C GLU A 106 -7.63 -15.83 -23.08
N ARG A 107 -8.94 -15.60 -23.08
CA ARG A 107 -9.84 -16.08 -22.03
C ARG A 107 -10.14 -17.55 -22.25
N TRP A 108 -10.05 -18.33 -21.19
CA TRP A 108 -10.47 -19.74 -21.16
C TRP A 108 -11.47 -19.98 -20.04
N GLN A 109 -12.23 -21.07 -20.18
CA GLN A 109 -13.19 -21.53 -19.19
C GLN A 109 -12.93 -23.01 -18.90
N LYS A 110 -12.80 -23.36 -17.63
CA LYS A 110 -12.71 -24.76 -17.19
C LYS A 110 -14.09 -25.40 -17.16
N LYS A 111 -14.09 -26.74 -17.12
CA LYS A 111 -15.32 -27.55 -17.00
C LYS A 111 -16.12 -27.27 -15.72
N ASP A 112 -15.47 -26.77 -14.67
CA ASP A 112 -16.09 -26.35 -13.40
C ASP A 112 -16.76 -24.97 -13.47
N GLY A 113 -16.71 -24.30 -14.63
CA GLY A 113 -17.27 -22.96 -14.83
C GLY A 113 -16.32 -21.81 -14.48
N THR A 114 -15.16 -22.07 -13.86
CA THR A 114 -14.18 -21.02 -13.56
C THR A 114 -13.53 -20.49 -14.83
N THR A 115 -13.40 -19.17 -14.91
CA THR A 115 -12.88 -18.49 -16.11
C THR A 115 -11.67 -17.64 -15.75
N ASN A 116 -10.66 -17.63 -16.61
CA ASN A 116 -9.49 -16.79 -16.42
C ASN A 116 -8.88 -16.45 -17.78
N TYR A 117 -7.87 -15.59 -17.79
CA TYR A 117 -7.07 -15.27 -18.96
C TYR A 117 -5.67 -15.83 -18.81
N SER A 118 -5.02 -16.10 -19.93
CA SER A 118 -3.61 -16.44 -19.97
C SER A 118 -2.93 -15.88 -21.22
N PRO A 119 -1.61 -15.62 -21.19
CA PRO A 119 -0.86 -15.27 -22.39
C PRO A 119 -1.07 -16.32 -23.48
N ALA A 120 -1.35 -15.87 -24.70
CA ALA A 120 -1.53 -16.74 -25.84
C ALA A 120 -0.19 -17.32 -26.30
N LYS A 121 -0.17 -18.63 -26.48
CA LYS A 121 1.04 -19.40 -26.77
C LYS A 121 0.78 -20.42 -27.88
N SER A 122 1.80 -20.72 -28.66
CA SER A 122 1.75 -21.84 -29.59
C SER A 122 1.50 -23.14 -28.82
N HIS A 123 0.60 -23.99 -29.33
CA HIS A 123 0.20 -25.25 -28.71
C HIS A 123 1.23 -26.37 -28.93
N ASP A 124 2.53 -26.06 -28.85
CA ASP A 124 3.55 -27.09 -28.93
C ASP A 124 3.73 -27.75 -27.55
N TRP A 125 3.03 -28.86 -27.36
CA TRP A 125 3.06 -29.65 -26.12
C TRP A 125 4.47 -30.19 -25.79
N SER A 126 5.39 -30.22 -26.76
CA SER A 126 6.78 -30.66 -26.55
C SER A 126 7.61 -29.66 -25.72
N SER A 127 7.17 -28.40 -25.62
CA SER A 127 7.88 -27.32 -24.93
C SER A 127 7.50 -27.14 -23.45
N HIS A 128 6.58 -27.95 -22.92
CA HIS A 128 6.08 -27.80 -21.55
C HIS A 128 6.96 -28.54 -20.53
N THR A 129 7.32 -27.85 -19.44
CA THR A 129 8.08 -28.38 -18.30
C THR A 129 7.18 -28.56 -17.07
N ARG A 130 7.47 -29.51 -16.19
CA ARG A 130 6.73 -29.62 -14.91
C ARG A 130 7.36 -28.71 -13.86
N SER A 131 6.53 -27.90 -13.19
CA SER A 131 6.92 -27.18 -11.97
C SER A 131 7.30 -28.13 -10.85
N GLU A 132 8.03 -27.61 -9.85
CA GLU A 132 8.31 -28.32 -8.58
C GLU A 132 7.03 -28.80 -7.87
N ARG A 133 5.88 -28.18 -8.14
CA ARG A 133 4.56 -28.56 -7.60
C ARG A 133 3.73 -29.42 -8.56
N GLY A 134 4.34 -30.02 -9.59
CA GLY A 134 3.70 -30.97 -10.52
C GLY A 134 2.79 -30.35 -11.59
N LYS A 135 2.57 -29.03 -11.58
CA LYS A 135 1.82 -28.30 -12.62
C LYS A 135 2.62 -28.25 -13.93
N LEU A 136 2.02 -28.55 -15.08
CA LEU A 136 2.63 -28.23 -16.38
C LEU A 136 2.75 -26.70 -16.49
N ILE A 137 3.99 -26.22 -16.58
CA ILE A 137 4.33 -24.85 -16.92
C ILE A 137 4.95 -24.88 -18.30
N CYS A 138 4.45 -24.05 -19.19
CA CYS A 138 5.10 -23.80 -20.46
C CYS A 138 6.60 -23.46 -20.25
N GLY A 139 7.48 -24.24 -20.87
CA GLY A 139 8.92 -24.11 -20.74
C GLY A 139 9.50 -23.00 -21.63
N PRO A 140 10.84 -22.87 -21.69
CA PRO A 140 11.52 -21.77 -22.37
C PRO A 140 11.28 -21.68 -23.89
N ASN A 141 10.72 -22.73 -24.51
CA ASN A 141 10.50 -22.82 -25.95
C ASN A 141 9.07 -22.52 -26.41
N CYS A 142 8.13 -22.17 -25.52
CA CYS A 142 6.81 -21.76 -26.01
C CYS A 142 6.89 -20.39 -26.67
N GLN A 143 6.42 -20.33 -27.91
CA GLN A 143 6.34 -19.07 -28.64
C GLN A 143 5.08 -18.31 -28.24
N LEU A 144 5.25 -17.05 -27.85
CA LEU A 144 4.13 -16.13 -27.62
C LEU A 144 3.50 -15.74 -28.96
N LEU A 145 2.18 -15.56 -28.96
CA LEU A 145 1.44 -15.22 -30.17
C LEU A 145 1.11 -13.73 -30.21
N PRO A 146 1.48 -13.00 -31.29
CA PRO A 146 1.15 -11.59 -31.45
C PRO A 146 -0.34 -11.39 -31.71
N LEU A 147 -0.85 -10.20 -31.40
CA LEU A 147 -2.22 -9.82 -31.75
C LEU A 147 -2.31 -9.43 -33.23
N THR A 148 -2.78 -10.35 -34.08
CA THR A 148 -2.95 -10.10 -35.52
C THR A 148 -4.38 -9.68 -35.88
N GLU A 149 -4.58 -9.17 -37.11
CA GLU A 149 -5.90 -8.82 -37.61
C GLU A 149 -6.84 -10.04 -37.65
N GLU A 150 -6.33 -11.22 -37.99
CA GLU A 150 -7.09 -12.47 -37.99
C GLU A 150 -7.55 -12.83 -36.57
N VAL A 151 -6.67 -12.69 -35.57
CA VAL A 151 -7.02 -12.96 -34.17
C VAL A 151 -8.08 -11.96 -33.67
N LEU A 152 -8.04 -10.70 -34.09
CA LEU A 152 -9.09 -9.73 -33.79
C LEU A 152 -10.43 -10.08 -34.47
N GLN A 153 -10.43 -10.61 -35.68
CA GLN A 153 -11.67 -11.09 -36.30
C GLN A 153 -12.26 -12.25 -35.49
N GLN A 154 -11.43 -13.15 -34.94
CA GLN A 154 -11.86 -14.21 -34.02
C GLN A 154 -12.44 -13.64 -32.72
N HIS A 155 -12.01 -12.45 -32.29
CA HIS A 155 -12.60 -11.77 -31.14
C HIS A 155 -14.03 -11.29 -31.43
N TRP A 156 -14.21 -10.57 -32.53
CA TRP A 156 -15.48 -9.95 -32.87
C TRP A 156 -16.53 -10.93 -33.40
N ASN A 157 -16.11 -12.07 -33.94
CA ASN A 157 -17.04 -13.14 -34.31
C ASN A 157 -17.40 -14.08 -33.14
N GLY A 158 -16.80 -13.88 -31.97
CA GLY A 158 -17.07 -14.65 -30.75
C GLY A 158 -16.32 -15.98 -30.65
N GLN A 159 -15.41 -16.30 -31.58
CA GLN A 159 -14.58 -17.51 -31.50
C GLN A 159 -13.57 -17.43 -30.35
N LYS A 160 -13.07 -16.24 -30.04
CA LYS A 160 -12.14 -15.97 -28.92
C LYS A 160 -12.57 -14.77 -28.10
N THR A 161 -12.18 -14.73 -26.84
CA THR A 161 -12.26 -13.52 -26.01
C THR A 161 -10.86 -13.11 -25.63
N LEU A 162 -10.48 -11.89 -25.98
CA LEU A 162 -9.11 -11.42 -25.94
C LEU A 162 -8.90 -10.35 -24.88
N GLY A 163 -7.66 -10.19 -24.45
CA GLY A 163 -7.17 -9.04 -23.71
C GLY A 163 -5.74 -8.70 -24.11
N ILE A 164 -5.25 -7.58 -23.59
CA ILE A 164 -3.95 -6.98 -23.95
C ILE A 164 -3.13 -6.64 -22.71
N TYR A 165 -1.82 -6.53 -22.88
CA TYR A 165 -0.88 -6.07 -21.86
C TYR A 165 -0.41 -4.64 -22.19
N PRO A 166 -0.94 -3.58 -21.57
CA PRO A 166 -0.71 -2.19 -22.00
C PRO A 166 0.71 -1.69 -21.77
N LEU A 167 1.46 -2.30 -20.85
CA LEU A 167 2.84 -1.93 -20.55
C LEU A 167 3.79 -2.52 -21.58
N LEU A 168 4.52 -1.66 -22.30
CA LEU A 168 5.52 -2.06 -23.28
C LEU A 168 6.86 -2.41 -22.61
N LYS A 169 7.74 -3.09 -23.36
CA LYS A 169 9.06 -3.55 -22.87
C LYS A 169 9.98 -2.40 -22.47
N ASP A 170 9.81 -1.23 -23.06
CA ASP A 170 10.53 0.01 -22.78
C ASP A 170 9.87 0.86 -21.68
N GLU A 171 8.92 0.28 -20.94
CA GLU A 171 8.19 0.92 -19.84
C GLU A 171 7.30 2.09 -20.28
N THR A 172 6.95 2.14 -21.56
CA THR A 172 5.96 3.06 -22.11
C THR A 172 4.58 2.41 -22.28
N CYS A 173 3.55 3.23 -22.49
CA CYS A 173 2.21 2.78 -22.86
C CYS A 173 1.55 3.79 -23.82
N TRP A 174 0.52 3.33 -24.53
CA TRP A 174 -0.27 4.16 -25.46
C TRP A 174 -1.66 4.52 -24.92
N LEU A 175 -2.02 3.94 -23.78
CA LEU A 175 -3.30 4.16 -23.14
C LEU A 175 -3.16 4.09 -21.62
N LEU A 176 -4.14 4.67 -20.96
CA LEU A 176 -4.43 4.48 -19.55
C LEU A 176 -5.91 4.07 -19.45
N ALA A 177 -6.20 2.96 -18.79
CA ALA A 177 -7.57 2.60 -18.43
C ALA A 177 -7.74 2.64 -16.92
N VAL A 178 -8.89 3.13 -16.46
CA VAL A 178 -9.27 3.12 -15.05
C VAL A 178 -10.51 2.24 -14.91
N ASP A 179 -10.44 1.24 -14.04
CA ASP A 179 -11.47 0.24 -13.82
C ASP A 179 -12.38 0.62 -12.65
N PHE A 180 -13.69 0.53 -12.89
CA PHE A 180 -14.74 0.85 -11.94
C PHE A 180 -15.65 -0.36 -11.82
N ASP A 181 -15.79 -0.88 -10.60
CA ASP A 181 -16.62 -2.02 -10.24
C ASP A 181 -17.50 -1.65 -9.05
N ASP A 182 -18.33 -2.59 -8.60
CA ASP A 182 -19.24 -2.49 -7.45
C ASP A 182 -20.59 -1.79 -7.76
N ALA A 183 -21.47 -1.70 -6.76
CA ALA A 183 -22.86 -1.26 -6.95
C ALA A 183 -22.97 0.20 -7.45
N GLU A 184 -21.98 1.03 -7.16
CA GLU A 184 -21.96 2.47 -7.48
C GLU A 184 -21.02 2.79 -8.68
N TRP A 185 -20.55 1.78 -9.43
CA TRP A 185 -19.56 1.95 -10.50
C TRP A 185 -19.92 3.03 -11.52
N SER A 186 -21.21 3.16 -11.84
CA SER A 186 -21.71 4.10 -12.83
C SER A 186 -21.57 5.55 -12.40
N ASP A 187 -21.88 5.83 -11.13
CA ASP A 187 -21.79 7.18 -10.58
C ASP A 187 -20.34 7.61 -10.42
N ASP A 188 -19.48 6.68 -10.02
CA ASP A 188 -18.04 6.87 -9.89
C ASP A 188 -17.37 7.12 -11.26
N ALA A 189 -17.70 6.31 -12.26
CA ALA A 189 -17.18 6.47 -13.62
C ALA A 189 -17.63 7.79 -14.25
N LEU A 190 -18.90 8.19 -14.07
CA LEU A 190 -19.41 9.46 -14.58
C LEU A 190 -18.76 10.66 -13.89
N ALA A 191 -18.60 10.63 -12.56
CA ALA A 191 -17.89 11.69 -11.83
C ALA A 191 -16.42 11.81 -12.25
N PHE A 192 -15.77 10.68 -12.52
CA PHE A 192 -14.40 10.68 -13.05
C PHE A 192 -14.34 11.31 -14.45
N LEU A 193 -15.29 10.99 -15.32
CA LEU A 193 -15.39 11.59 -16.66
C LEU A 193 -15.64 13.10 -16.61
N GLU A 194 -16.49 13.60 -15.70
CA GLU A 194 -16.68 15.04 -15.48
C GLU A 194 -15.37 15.73 -15.04
N THR A 195 -14.56 15.03 -14.24
CA THR A 195 -13.25 15.53 -13.82
C THR A 195 -12.26 15.55 -14.98
N CYS A 196 -12.26 14.52 -15.83
CA CYS A 196 -11.50 14.51 -17.08
C CYS A 196 -11.89 15.69 -17.98
N ASP A 197 -13.19 15.94 -18.17
CA ASP A 197 -13.70 17.06 -18.97
C ASP A 197 -13.21 18.40 -18.40
N ALA A 198 -13.27 18.59 -17.07
CA ALA A 198 -12.81 19.79 -16.40
C ALA A 198 -11.29 20.04 -16.52
N GLN A 199 -10.49 18.98 -16.67
CA GLN A 199 -9.04 19.06 -16.85
C GLN A 199 -8.63 19.02 -18.35
N GLY A 200 -9.61 18.97 -19.26
CA GLY A 200 -9.35 18.90 -20.70
C GLY A 200 -8.73 17.58 -21.16
N VAL A 201 -9.01 16.48 -20.44
CA VAL A 201 -8.52 15.13 -20.74
C VAL A 201 -9.59 14.35 -21.50
N PRO A 202 -9.36 13.95 -22.76
CA PRO A 202 -10.29 13.10 -23.49
C PRO A 202 -10.36 11.70 -22.87
N ALA A 203 -11.55 11.30 -22.41
CA ALA A 203 -11.77 10.02 -21.74
C ALA A 203 -13.09 9.36 -22.19
N TYR A 204 -13.09 8.03 -22.31
CA TYR A 204 -14.15 7.26 -22.97
C TYR A 204 -14.60 6.08 -22.12
N LEU A 205 -15.90 5.98 -21.83
CA LEU A 205 -16.45 4.91 -20.99
C LEU A 205 -16.85 3.69 -21.81
N GLU A 206 -16.32 2.54 -21.42
CA GLU A 206 -16.77 1.22 -21.85
C GLU A 206 -17.45 0.52 -20.68
N ARG A 207 -18.63 -0.04 -20.90
CA ARG A 207 -19.29 -0.89 -19.92
C ARG A 207 -18.63 -2.26 -19.91
N SER A 208 -18.35 -2.81 -18.73
CA SER A 208 -17.68 -4.10 -18.57
C SER A 208 -18.49 -5.26 -19.17
N ARG A 209 -17.84 -6.42 -19.28
CA ARG A 209 -18.46 -7.65 -19.76
C ARG A 209 -19.68 -8.10 -18.95
N SER A 210 -19.66 -7.93 -17.62
CA SER A 210 -20.76 -8.31 -16.74
C SER A 210 -21.91 -7.29 -16.74
N GLY A 211 -21.63 -6.04 -17.12
CA GLY A 211 -22.55 -4.92 -17.00
C GLY A 211 -22.61 -4.31 -15.59
N THR A 212 -21.84 -4.83 -14.64
CA THR A 212 -21.78 -4.39 -13.24
C THR A 212 -20.49 -3.60 -12.95
N GLY A 213 -19.91 -3.00 -13.98
CA GLY A 213 -18.66 -2.26 -13.93
C GLY A 213 -18.40 -1.57 -15.27
N GLY A 214 -17.28 -0.85 -15.38
CA GLY A 214 -16.87 -0.20 -16.60
C GLY A 214 -15.44 0.32 -16.54
N HIS A 215 -14.82 0.46 -17.72
CA HIS A 215 -13.48 0.98 -17.87
C HIS A 215 -13.54 2.37 -18.52
N VAL A 216 -12.87 3.35 -17.92
CA VAL A 216 -12.64 4.65 -18.54
C VAL A 216 -11.27 4.65 -19.22
N TRP A 217 -11.28 4.82 -20.54
CA TRP A 217 -10.10 4.79 -21.40
C TRP A 217 -9.62 6.19 -21.75
N ILE A 218 -8.32 6.42 -21.63
CA ILE A 218 -7.61 7.61 -22.10
C ILE A 218 -6.53 7.11 -23.08
N PHE A 219 -6.50 7.68 -24.28
CA PHE A 219 -5.55 7.30 -25.33
C PHE A 219 -4.53 8.41 -25.58
N PHE A 220 -3.26 8.05 -25.79
CA PHE A 220 -2.19 9.01 -26.07
C PHE A 220 -1.83 9.05 -27.56
N ASP A 221 -1.43 10.21 -28.05
CA ASP A 221 -1.04 10.38 -29.46
C ASP A 221 0.34 9.79 -29.79
N ASN A 222 1.22 9.71 -28.79
CA ASN A 222 2.56 9.12 -28.80
C ASN A 222 2.76 8.25 -27.55
N PRO A 223 3.73 7.32 -27.53
CA PRO A 223 3.98 6.51 -26.35
C PRO A 223 4.47 7.40 -25.20
N VAL A 224 3.92 7.18 -24.01
CA VAL A 224 4.28 7.92 -22.79
C VAL A 224 4.85 6.96 -21.77
N ARG A 225 5.69 7.45 -20.84
CA ARG A 225 6.16 6.61 -19.73
C ARG A 225 4.96 6.17 -18.90
N ALA A 226 4.91 4.89 -18.51
CA ALA A 226 3.82 4.37 -17.68
C ALA A 226 3.66 5.16 -16.37
N SER A 227 4.77 5.65 -15.80
CA SER A 227 4.78 6.54 -14.64
C SER A 227 4.04 7.86 -14.86
N GLN A 228 4.18 8.49 -16.03
CA GLN A 228 3.47 9.74 -16.37
C GLN A 228 1.98 9.49 -16.58
N ALA A 229 1.63 8.41 -17.30
CA ALA A 229 0.23 8.02 -17.47
C ALA A 229 -0.45 7.76 -16.12
N ARG A 230 0.21 7.00 -15.22
CA ARG A 230 -0.30 6.74 -13.88
C ARG A 230 -0.35 7.99 -13.00
N ALA A 231 0.60 8.92 -13.13
CA ALA A 231 0.55 10.20 -12.43
C ALA A 231 -0.69 11.03 -12.83
N LEU A 232 -1.03 11.04 -14.13
CA LEU A 232 -2.27 11.65 -14.61
C LEU A 232 -3.49 10.98 -14.00
N GLY A 233 -3.57 9.64 -14.04
CA GLY A 233 -4.68 8.90 -13.45
C GLY A 233 -4.85 9.17 -11.95
N ALA A 234 -3.75 9.14 -11.20
CA ALA A 234 -3.75 9.43 -9.76
C ALA A 234 -4.24 10.86 -9.46
N PHE A 235 -3.82 11.85 -10.26
CA PHE A 235 -4.31 13.22 -10.16
C PHE A 235 -5.82 13.30 -10.41
N LEU A 236 -6.31 12.72 -11.50
CA LEU A 236 -7.73 12.74 -11.85
C LEU A 236 -8.60 12.05 -10.80
N ILE A 237 -8.16 10.91 -10.26
CA ILE A 237 -8.84 10.22 -9.16
C ILE A 237 -8.89 11.11 -7.92
N SER A 238 -7.77 11.77 -7.58
CA SER A 238 -7.68 12.65 -6.41
C SER A 238 -8.64 13.86 -6.54
N GLU A 239 -8.67 14.49 -7.72
CA GLU A 239 -9.61 15.59 -8.02
C GLU A 239 -11.08 15.13 -7.98
N THR A 240 -11.36 13.93 -8.49
CA THR A 240 -12.71 13.36 -8.45
C THR A 240 -13.16 13.12 -7.00
N LYS A 241 -12.27 12.59 -6.15
CA LYS A 241 -12.52 12.37 -4.71
C LYS A 241 -12.76 13.65 -3.93
N GLN A 242 -12.09 14.75 -4.28
CA GLN A 242 -12.38 16.04 -3.66
C GLN A 242 -13.82 16.49 -3.90
N ARG A 243 -14.41 16.11 -5.04
CA ARG A 243 -15.79 16.46 -5.42
C ARG A 243 -16.82 15.47 -4.88
N ARG A 244 -16.48 14.19 -4.71
CA ARG A 244 -17.38 13.15 -4.16
C ARG A 244 -16.71 12.26 -3.11
N TYR A 245 -17.27 12.25 -1.90
CA TYR A 245 -16.76 11.51 -0.73
C TYR A 245 -17.05 10.00 -0.73
N GLN A 246 -17.92 9.51 -1.62
CA GLN A 246 -18.37 8.11 -1.65
C GLN A 246 -17.36 7.17 -2.35
N LEU A 247 -16.44 7.71 -3.14
CA LEU A 247 -15.37 6.95 -3.79
C LEU A 247 -14.43 6.32 -2.76
N GLY A 248 -14.49 4.99 -2.63
CA GLY A 248 -13.63 4.21 -1.74
C GLY A 248 -12.12 4.40 -1.99
N PHE A 249 -11.30 4.14 -0.97
CA PHE A 249 -9.83 4.24 -1.08
C PHE A 249 -9.22 3.21 -2.04
N ASN A 250 -9.92 2.11 -2.32
CA ASN A 250 -9.45 1.02 -3.18
C ASN A 250 -9.33 1.39 -4.67
N SER A 251 -9.86 2.54 -5.11
CA SER A 251 -9.84 2.96 -6.52
C SER A 251 -8.46 3.38 -7.05
N TYR A 252 -7.45 3.57 -6.18
CA TYR A 252 -6.12 4.03 -6.60
C TYR A 252 -5.27 2.96 -7.30
N ASP A 253 -5.58 1.67 -7.13
CA ASP A 253 -4.86 0.56 -7.78
C ASP A 253 -5.58 -0.03 -9.01
N ARG A 254 -6.72 0.55 -9.41
CA ARG A 254 -7.54 0.10 -10.54
C ARG A 254 -7.12 0.70 -11.89
N MET A 255 -5.83 0.96 -12.10
CA MET A 255 -5.32 1.56 -13.35
C MET A 255 -4.57 0.54 -14.20
N PHE A 256 -4.68 0.63 -15.52
CA PHE A 256 -3.93 -0.18 -16.48
C PHE A 256 -3.16 0.72 -17.45
N PRO A 257 -1.81 0.65 -17.48
CA PRO A 257 -0.95 -0.22 -16.67
C PRO A 257 -0.97 0.16 -15.17
N ASN A 258 -0.91 -0.85 -14.30
CA ASN A 258 -0.92 -0.66 -12.84
C ASN A 258 0.48 -0.43 -12.23
N GLN A 259 1.53 -0.59 -13.04
CA GLN A 259 2.93 -0.57 -12.61
C GLN A 259 3.77 0.28 -13.56
N ASP A 260 4.75 1.00 -13.00
CA ASP A 260 5.60 1.91 -13.78
C ASP A 260 6.68 1.18 -14.60
N THR A 261 7.06 -0.02 -14.15
CA THR A 261 8.23 -0.76 -14.67
C THR A 261 7.86 -2.19 -15.02
N MET A 262 8.53 -2.79 -16.00
CA MET A 262 8.25 -4.15 -16.44
C MET A 262 8.79 -5.20 -15.44
N PRO A 263 7.96 -6.13 -14.93
CA PRO A 263 8.43 -7.22 -14.07
C PRO A 263 9.43 -8.14 -14.79
N ARG A 264 10.42 -8.69 -14.07
CA ARG A 264 11.40 -9.62 -14.66
C ARG A 264 10.69 -10.87 -15.19
N GLY A 265 10.80 -11.11 -16.51
CA GLY A 265 10.17 -12.26 -17.18
C GLY A 265 8.64 -12.18 -17.29
N GLY A 266 8.02 -11.05 -16.90
CA GLY A 266 6.57 -10.83 -16.94
C GLY A 266 6.07 -10.15 -18.21
N TYR A 267 4.74 -10.06 -18.33
CA TYR A 267 4.07 -9.45 -19.49
C TYR A 267 3.49 -8.06 -19.22
N GLY A 268 3.39 -7.64 -17.97
CA GLY A 268 2.51 -6.55 -17.59
C GLY A 268 1.24 -7.07 -16.94
N ASN A 269 0.38 -6.17 -16.48
CA ASN A 269 -0.98 -6.52 -16.09
C ASN A 269 -1.91 -6.48 -17.30
N LEU A 270 -2.91 -7.34 -17.24
CA LEU A 270 -3.83 -7.62 -18.33
C LEU A 270 -5.10 -6.80 -18.18
N ILE A 271 -5.58 -6.24 -19.29
CA ILE A 271 -6.94 -5.71 -19.42
C ILE A 271 -7.67 -6.41 -20.57
N ALA A 272 -8.95 -6.73 -20.38
CA ALA A 272 -9.78 -7.35 -21.44
C ALA A 272 -10.06 -6.34 -22.56
N LEU A 273 -10.14 -6.82 -23.81
CA LEU A 273 -10.53 -5.96 -24.93
C LEU A 273 -12.05 -5.79 -24.99
N PRO A 274 -12.52 -4.61 -25.42
CA PRO A 274 -13.93 -4.35 -25.65
C PRO A 274 -14.42 -4.92 -27.00
N LEU A 275 -15.73 -4.85 -27.22
CA LEU A 275 -16.45 -5.36 -28.40
C LEU A 275 -16.47 -6.89 -28.50
N GLN A 276 -16.64 -7.55 -27.35
CA GLN A 276 -16.86 -9.00 -27.29
C GLN A 276 -18.23 -9.37 -27.88
N MET A 277 -18.27 -10.29 -28.84
CA MET A 277 -19.50 -10.65 -29.57
C MET A 277 -20.69 -10.96 -28.66
N GLU A 278 -20.58 -11.95 -27.77
CA GLU A 278 -21.73 -12.34 -26.92
C GLU A 278 -22.17 -11.26 -25.93
N PRO A 279 -21.28 -10.64 -25.13
CA PRO A 279 -21.65 -9.50 -24.26
C PRO A 279 -22.24 -8.31 -25.02
N SER A 280 -21.73 -8.01 -26.22
CA SER A 280 -22.17 -6.85 -27.01
C SER A 280 -23.64 -6.94 -27.43
N LYS A 281 -24.18 -8.15 -27.63
CA LYS A 281 -25.61 -8.38 -27.89
C LYS A 281 -26.52 -7.91 -26.75
N ALA A 282 -26.00 -7.92 -25.51
CA ALA A 282 -26.69 -7.44 -24.32
C ALA A 282 -26.34 -5.98 -23.97
N GLY A 283 -25.62 -5.26 -24.84
CA GLY A 283 -25.16 -3.89 -24.56
C GLY A 283 -24.03 -3.82 -23.54
N ASN A 284 -23.28 -4.90 -23.36
CA ASN A 284 -22.09 -4.98 -22.48
C ASN A 284 -20.81 -5.15 -23.29
N SER A 285 -19.65 -4.85 -22.72
CA SER A 285 -18.37 -4.79 -23.46
C SER A 285 -18.43 -3.84 -24.67
N VAL A 286 -19.12 -2.71 -24.51
CA VAL A 286 -19.33 -1.69 -25.55
C VAL A 286 -19.16 -0.30 -24.95
N PHE A 287 -18.78 0.65 -25.79
CA PHE A 287 -18.73 2.05 -25.40
C PHE A 287 -20.14 2.62 -25.24
N VAL A 288 -20.31 3.42 -24.20
CA VAL A 288 -21.59 4.02 -23.81
C VAL A 288 -21.47 5.53 -23.69
N ASP A 289 -22.60 6.22 -23.88
CA ASP A 289 -22.72 7.66 -23.69
C ASP A 289 -22.80 8.04 -22.19
N ARG A 290 -22.98 9.34 -21.91
CA ARG A 290 -23.12 9.87 -20.55
C ARG A 290 -24.41 9.40 -19.84
N ASN A 291 -25.39 8.88 -20.58
CA ASN A 291 -26.61 8.27 -20.06
C ASN A 291 -26.47 6.74 -19.93
N LEU A 292 -25.24 6.22 -20.06
CA LEU A 292 -24.91 4.80 -20.07
C LEU A 292 -25.60 4.01 -21.19
N GLN A 293 -26.04 4.66 -22.26
CA GLN A 293 -26.63 3.99 -23.42
C GLN A 293 -25.52 3.61 -24.41
N PRO A 294 -25.49 2.36 -24.91
CA PRO A 294 -24.55 1.97 -25.96
C PRO A 294 -24.68 2.85 -27.21
N PHE A 295 -23.56 3.29 -27.78
CA PHE A 295 -23.59 3.95 -29.07
C PHE A 295 -24.11 3.01 -30.16
N GLU A 296 -24.99 3.53 -31.03
CA GLU A 296 -25.62 2.76 -32.12
C GLU A 296 -24.59 2.13 -33.06
N ASP A 297 -23.55 2.88 -33.43
CA ASP A 297 -22.41 2.38 -34.21
C ASP A 297 -21.09 2.59 -33.46
N GLN A 298 -20.65 1.52 -32.81
CA GLN A 298 -19.39 1.46 -32.07
C GLN A 298 -18.18 1.80 -32.95
N TRP A 299 -18.18 1.46 -34.25
CA TRP A 299 -17.04 1.70 -35.12
C TRP A 299 -16.93 3.16 -35.53
N THR A 300 -18.06 3.78 -35.82
CA THR A 300 -18.12 5.22 -36.08
C THR A 300 -17.68 6.00 -34.82
N TYR A 301 -18.10 5.55 -33.63
CA TYR A 301 -17.67 6.15 -32.37
C TYR A 301 -16.16 5.96 -32.09
N LEU A 302 -15.60 4.76 -32.27
CA LEU A 302 -14.16 4.55 -32.15
C LEU A 302 -13.37 5.46 -33.12
N GLY A 303 -13.91 5.73 -34.31
CA GLY A 303 -13.32 6.64 -35.28
C GLY A 303 -13.33 8.11 -34.85
N SER A 304 -14.16 8.50 -33.89
CA SER A 304 -14.23 9.88 -33.37
C SER A 304 -13.37 10.12 -32.12
N ILE A 305 -12.73 9.07 -31.59
CA ILE A 305 -11.87 9.17 -30.42
C ILE A 305 -10.69 10.10 -30.67
N VAL A 306 -10.54 11.07 -29.76
CA VAL A 306 -9.44 12.03 -29.68
C VAL A 306 -8.40 11.50 -28.72
N ARG A 307 -7.13 11.64 -29.09
CA ARG A 307 -5.99 11.24 -28.25
C ARG A 307 -5.42 12.45 -27.52
N LEU A 308 -5.07 12.26 -26.26
CA LEU A 308 -4.37 13.27 -25.46
C LEU A 308 -2.94 13.43 -25.99
N ARG A 309 -2.51 14.68 -26.20
CA ARG A 309 -1.14 14.98 -26.62
C ARG A 309 -0.18 14.86 -25.45
N VAL A 310 1.01 14.32 -25.68
CA VAL A 310 2.04 14.19 -24.62
C VAL A 310 2.39 15.54 -23.98
N ALA A 311 2.44 16.62 -24.75
CA ALA A 311 2.69 17.96 -24.22
C ALA A 311 1.59 18.43 -23.25
N ASP A 312 0.32 18.11 -23.52
CA ASP A 312 -0.80 18.44 -22.65
C ASP A 312 -0.75 17.58 -21.36
N LEU A 313 -0.46 16.28 -21.49
CA LEU A 313 -0.21 15.38 -20.35
C LEU A 313 0.86 15.93 -19.42
N GLU A 314 2.03 16.31 -19.96
CA GLU A 314 3.13 16.85 -19.18
C GLU A 314 2.78 18.17 -18.50
N SER A 315 1.95 19.01 -19.13
CA SER A 315 1.45 20.24 -18.53
C SER A 315 0.51 19.96 -17.36
N ILE A 316 -0.42 19.01 -17.53
CA ILE A 316 -1.39 18.62 -16.49
C ILE A 316 -0.66 18.01 -15.30
N VAL A 317 0.26 17.06 -15.53
CA VAL A 317 1.04 16.42 -14.46
C VAL A 317 1.90 17.44 -13.72
N ARG A 318 2.55 18.38 -14.42
CA ARG A 318 3.31 19.47 -13.78
C ARG A 318 2.42 20.39 -12.95
N ALA A 319 1.27 20.78 -13.46
CA ALA A 319 0.31 21.60 -12.72
C ALA A 319 -0.25 20.87 -11.49
N ALA A 320 -0.47 19.56 -11.58
CA ALA A 320 -0.89 18.71 -10.47
C ALA A 320 0.17 18.62 -9.37
N SER A 321 1.45 18.43 -9.74
CA SER A 321 2.57 18.44 -8.80
C SER A 321 2.73 19.79 -8.09
N ALA A 322 2.40 20.90 -8.76
CA ALA A 322 2.45 22.24 -8.17
C ALA A 322 1.26 22.56 -7.25
N ARG A 323 0.12 21.86 -7.40
CA ARG A 323 -1.12 22.11 -6.63
C ARG A 323 -1.27 21.22 -5.39
N GLU A 324 -0.27 20.41 -5.04
CA GLU A 324 -0.37 19.37 -3.98
C GLU A 324 -1.59 18.43 -4.15
N ALA A 325 -2.21 18.41 -5.33
CA ALA A 325 -3.43 17.67 -5.63
C ALA A 325 -3.17 16.17 -5.88
N ILE A 326 -1.90 15.79 -5.97
CA ILE A 326 -1.49 14.41 -5.83
C ILE A 326 -1.64 14.12 -4.35
N PHE A 327 -2.44 13.11 -4.00
CA PHE A 327 -2.52 12.49 -2.68
C PHE A 327 -1.10 12.06 -2.26
N THR A 328 -0.29 13.02 -1.82
CA THR A 328 1.10 12.82 -1.48
C THR A 328 1.04 12.40 -0.04
N VAL A 329 0.63 11.14 0.15
CA VAL A 329 0.83 10.45 1.40
C VAL A 329 2.33 10.64 1.72
N PRO A 330 2.67 11.29 2.84
CA PRO A 330 4.07 11.58 3.15
C PRO A 330 4.88 10.29 3.03
N LEU A 331 6.11 10.37 2.50
CA LEU A 331 7.08 9.31 2.75
C LEU A 331 7.10 9.11 4.26
N SER A 332 6.96 7.87 4.73
CA SER A 332 7.32 7.55 6.10
C SER A 332 8.69 8.15 6.34
N SER A 333 8.86 8.84 7.48
CA SER A 333 10.05 9.63 7.82
C SER A 333 11.36 8.85 7.88
N ASP A 334 11.34 7.57 7.51
CA ASP A 334 12.40 6.59 7.67
C ASP A 334 12.82 5.99 6.31
N ASP A 335 12.81 6.79 5.23
CA ASP A 335 13.51 6.44 3.99
C ASP A 335 15.03 6.57 4.22
N PRO A 336 15.79 5.45 4.26
CA PRO A 336 17.23 5.47 4.51
C PRO A 336 18.02 6.19 3.40
N ASP A 337 17.41 6.40 2.23
CA ASP A 337 18.01 7.02 1.05
C ASP A 337 17.62 8.51 0.87
N SER A 338 16.91 9.10 1.84
CA SER A 338 16.64 10.54 1.89
C SER A 338 17.95 11.33 2.04
N GLU A 339 18.26 12.25 1.12
CA GLU A 339 19.49 13.08 1.18
C GLU A 339 19.56 13.99 2.43
N GLU A 340 18.46 14.18 3.18
CA GLU A 340 18.41 15.07 4.37
C GLU A 340 17.43 14.58 5.46
N PRO A 341 17.70 13.48 6.18
CA PRO A 341 16.79 12.86 7.15
C PRO A 341 16.46 13.74 8.38
N TRP A 342 17.23 14.79 8.65
CA TRP A 342 16.97 15.76 9.73
C TRP A 342 16.05 16.92 9.32
N LYS A 343 15.74 17.09 8.03
CA LYS A 343 14.76 18.09 7.59
C LYS A 343 13.37 17.46 7.59
N LYS A 344 12.64 17.57 8.70
CA LYS A 344 11.19 17.38 8.70
C LYS A 344 10.60 18.34 7.66
N ARG A 345 10.25 17.86 6.47
CA ARG A 345 9.41 18.62 5.54
C ARG A 345 8.05 18.75 6.21
N LYS A 346 7.78 19.91 6.81
CA LYS A 346 6.42 20.27 7.18
C LYS A 346 5.59 20.22 5.89
N PRO A 347 4.48 19.45 5.83
CA PRO A 347 3.52 19.60 4.74
C PRO A 347 3.08 21.08 4.75
N GLN A 348 3.47 21.85 3.75
CA GLN A 348 3.01 23.22 3.62
C GLN A 348 1.55 23.19 3.13
N ASP A 349 0.72 24.10 3.64
CA ASP A 349 -0.73 24.24 3.41
C ASP A 349 -1.70 23.12 3.87
N ARG A 350 -1.68 22.87 5.19
CA ARG A 350 -2.71 22.10 5.91
C ARG A 350 -4.03 22.85 6.18
N LYS A 351 -4.23 24.08 5.72
CA LYS A 351 -5.46 24.83 6.04
C LYS A 351 -6.69 24.27 5.31
N LEU A 352 -7.74 23.99 6.07
CA LEU A 352 -9.08 23.73 5.53
C LEU A 352 -9.70 25.06 5.09
N GLN A 353 -9.45 25.49 3.85
CA GLN A 353 -10.06 26.71 3.27
C GLN A 353 -11.56 26.53 2.90
N GLN A 354 -12.22 25.49 3.41
CA GLN A 354 -13.55 25.01 2.97
C GLN A 354 -14.52 24.91 4.15
N PRO A 355 -15.85 24.74 3.91
CA PRO A 355 -16.84 24.67 4.99
C PRO A 355 -16.50 23.57 6.01
N HIS A 356 -16.48 23.96 7.27
CA HIS A 356 -16.29 23.10 8.43
C HIS A 356 -17.29 23.52 9.52
N PRO A 357 -17.66 22.63 10.46
CA PRO A 357 -18.50 23.01 11.57
C PRO A 357 -17.80 24.05 12.47
N GLU A 358 -18.57 24.88 13.17
CA GLU A 358 -18.05 25.84 14.16
C GLU A 358 -17.52 25.13 15.42
N GLU A 359 -18.13 24.00 15.78
CA GLU A 359 -17.72 23.14 16.89
C GLU A 359 -17.85 21.67 16.48
N LEU A 360 -16.73 20.95 16.52
CA LEU A 360 -16.65 19.54 16.18
C LEU A 360 -16.74 18.66 17.43
N GLN A 361 -17.58 17.63 17.39
CA GLN A 361 -17.57 16.58 18.41
C GLN A 361 -16.63 15.45 17.99
N VAL A 362 -15.67 15.15 18.87
CA VAL A 362 -14.74 14.02 18.72
C VAL A 362 -14.94 13.06 19.89
N VAL A 363 -15.16 11.78 19.60
CA VAL A 363 -15.30 10.75 20.63
C VAL A 363 -14.08 9.84 20.59
N ILE A 364 -13.40 9.66 21.72
CA ILE A 364 -12.28 8.72 21.84
C ILE A 364 -12.80 7.50 22.60
N SER A 365 -12.78 6.33 21.96
CA SER A 365 -13.17 5.05 22.57
C SER A 365 -12.10 4.01 22.23
N ASN A 366 -12.44 2.93 21.53
CA ASN A 366 -11.46 2.02 20.93
C ASN A 366 -10.72 2.66 19.73
N MET A 367 -11.37 3.59 19.04
CA MET A 367 -10.82 4.46 17.99
C MET A 367 -11.20 5.93 18.26
N ILE A 368 -10.66 6.86 17.45
CA ILE A 368 -11.06 8.28 17.46
C ILE A 368 -12.15 8.45 16.42
N TYR A 369 -13.34 8.86 16.84
CA TYR A 369 -14.50 9.07 15.98
C TYR A 369 -14.73 10.55 15.74
N VAL A 370 -14.62 10.95 14.48
CA VAL A 370 -14.84 12.32 14.00
C VAL A 370 -16.17 12.38 13.25
N ARG A 371 -17.10 13.23 13.71
CA ARG A 371 -18.41 13.37 13.07
C ARG A 371 -18.27 14.04 11.70
N LYS A 372 -18.94 13.50 10.68
CA LYS A 372 -18.83 14.00 9.29
C LYS A 372 -19.62 15.27 9.01
N GLU A 373 -20.69 15.50 9.78
CA GLU A 373 -21.61 16.62 9.54
C GLU A 373 -20.89 17.97 9.58
N GLY A 374 -21.14 18.81 8.58
CA GLY A 374 -20.54 20.14 8.46
C GLY A 374 -19.19 20.18 7.73
N PHE A 375 -18.57 19.04 7.43
CA PHE A 375 -17.33 18.98 6.65
C PHE A 375 -17.57 18.84 5.15
N SER A 376 -16.70 19.44 4.34
CA SER A 376 -16.58 19.12 2.92
C SER A 376 -15.90 17.77 2.67
N SER A 377 -16.13 17.18 1.49
CA SER A 377 -15.48 15.94 1.05
C SER A 377 -13.95 16.03 1.06
N SER A 378 -13.40 17.20 0.74
CA SER A 378 -11.96 17.47 0.79
C SER A 378 -11.45 17.48 2.23
N ALA A 379 -12.19 18.07 3.17
CA ALA A 379 -11.84 18.10 4.58
C ALA A 379 -11.82 16.69 5.19
N LEU A 380 -12.85 15.90 4.91
CA LEU A 380 -12.93 14.50 5.32
C LEU A 380 -11.76 13.68 4.75
N SER A 381 -11.39 13.92 3.48
CA SER A 381 -10.26 13.25 2.83
C SER A 381 -8.91 13.59 3.49
N LYS A 382 -8.71 14.85 3.90
CA LYS A 382 -7.53 15.28 4.65
C LYS A 382 -7.45 14.64 6.04
N ILE A 383 -8.59 14.51 6.73
CA ILE A 383 -8.69 13.82 8.03
C ILE A 383 -8.34 12.33 7.87
N MET A 384 -8.87 11.66 6.85
CA MET A 384 -8.54 10.24 6.58
C MET A 384 -7.07 10.04 6.19
N ALA A 385 -6.48 10.99 5.48
CA ALA A 385 -5.06 10.94 5.11
C ALA A 385 -4.10 10.95 6.32
N ILE A 386 -4.55 11.40 7.50
CA ILE A 386 -3.76 11.33 8.75
C ILE A 386 -3.42 9.88 9.12
N ALA A 387 -4.30 8.94 8.77
CA ALA A 387 -4.12 7.52 9.02
C ALA A 387 -3.72 6.74 7.76
N ALA A 388 -3.24 7.42 6.72
CA ALA A 388 -2.78 6.80 5.49
C ALA A 388 -1.26 6.93 5.34
N PHE A 389 -0.60 5.85 4.90
CA PHE A 389 0.83 5.83 4.61
C PHE A 389 1.13 5.03 3.34
N GLN A 390 2.26 5.29 2.71
CA GLN A 390 2.74 4.56 1.54
C GLN A 390 3.16 3.15 1.95
N ASN A 391 2.74 2.11 1.22
CA ASN A 391 3.12 0.73 1.51
C ASN A 391 4.54 0.43 1.01
N PRO A 392 5.57 0.32 1.87
CA PRO A 392 6.94 0.07 1.44
C PRO A 392 7.10 -1.25 0.68
N GLU A 393 6.27 -2.25 0.98
CA GLU A 393 6.29 -3.54 0.28
C GLU A 393 5.94 -3.38 -1.21
N PHE A 394 5.00 -2.49 -1.54
CA PHE A 394 4.64 -2.17 -2.92
C PHE A 394 5.85 -1.61 -3.68
N TYR A 395 6.51 -0.60 -3.11
CA TYR A 395 7.65 0.06 -3.74
C TYR A 395 8.87 -0.86 -3.82
N GLN A 396 9.08 -1.72 -2.82
CA GLN A 396 10.13 -2.74 -2.85
C GLN A 396 9.88 -3.77 -3.97
N LYS A 397 8.65 -4.27 -4.11
CA LYS A 397 8.26 -5.16 -5.20
C LYS A 397 8.45 -4.49 -6.55
N GLN A 398 8.07 -3.22 -6.66
CA GLN A 398 8.26 -2.43 -7.87
C GLN A 398 9.75 -2.26 -8.24
N ALA A 399 10.58 -1.82 -7.29
CA ALA A 399 12.02 -1.62 -7.49
C ALA A 399 12.74 -2.92 -7.86
N THR A 400 12.34 -4.04 -7.24
CA THR A 400 12.88 -5.37 -7.54
C THR A 400 12.24 -6.05 -8.75
N ARG A 401 11.32 -5.36 -9.46
CA ARG A 401 10.58 -5.85 -10.63
C ARG A 401 9.82 -7.16 -10.37
N GLN A 402 9.30 -7.31 -9.16
CA GLN A 402 8.38 -8.37 -8.74
C GLN A 402 6.92 -7.94 -8.98
N SER A 403 5.99 -8.90 -8.98
CA SER A 403 4.56 -8.61 -9.19
C SER A 403 3.96 -7.80 -8.04
N THR A 404 3.17 -6.78 -8.36
CA THR A 404 2.44 -5.93 -7.41
C THR A 404 0.93 -6.21 -7.36
N HIS A 405 0.45 -7.26 -8.05
CA HIS A 405 -0.97 -7.53 -8.30
C HIS A 405 -1.89 -7.48 -7.06
N ASP A 406 -1.42 -7.90 -5.89
CA ASP A 406 -2.21 -7.94 -4.65
C ASP A 406 -1.62 -7.07 -3.52
N THR A 407 -0.75 -6.11 -3.86
CA THR A 407 -0.06 -5.28 -2.86
C THR A 407 -0.54 -3.85 -3.04
N PRO A 408 -1.33 -3.30 -2.11
CA PRO A 408 -1.85 -1.95 -2.27
C PRO A 408 -0.72 -0.93 -2.16
N ARG A 409 -0.76 0.15 -2.94
CA ARG A 409 0.28 1.21 -2.90
C ARG A 409 0.20 2.09 -1.64
N VAL A 410 -0.99 2.29 -1.10
CA VAL A 410 -1.27 3.09 0.09
C VAL A 410 -2.07 2.23 1.05
N ILE A 411 -1.64 2.19 2.32
CA ILE A 411 -2.40 1.58 3.40
C ILE A 411 -3.14 2.71 4.12
N CYS A 412 -4.46 2.60 4.24
CA CYS A 412 -5.29 3.53 4.99
C CYS A 412 -5.88 2.78 6.19
N CYS A 413 -5.49 3.20 7.40
CA CYS A 413 -5.98 2.63 8.65
C CYS A 413 -7.26 3.32 9.17
N ALA A 414 -7.79 4.31 8.45
CA ALA A 414 -9.06 4.95 8.76
C ALA A 414 -10.24 4.09 8.31
N GLU A 415 -11.35 4.14 9.06
CA GLU A 415 -12.61 3.51 8.68
C GLU A 415 -13.66 4.58 8.38
N ASN A 416 -14.31 4.45 7.23
CA ASN A 416 -15.32 5.38 6.75
C ASN A 416 -16.73 4.87 7.10
N LEU A 417 -17.25 5.25 8.26
CA LEU A 417 -18.58 4.85 8.74
C LEU A 417 -19.65 5.83 8.24
N GLU A 418 -20.92 5.46 8.26
CA GLU A 418 -22.02 6.30 7.72
C GLU A 418 -21.97 7.76 8.24
N LYS A 419 -21.85 7.95 9.56
CA LYS A 419 -21.87 9.28 10.22
C LYS A 419 -20.51 9.75 10.73
N TYR A 420 -19.50 8.87 10.76
CA TYR A 420 -18.21 9.13 11.39
C TYR A 420 -17.04 8.68 10.51
N ILE A 421 -15.91 9.37 10.63
CA ILE A 421 -14.59 8.79 10.29
C ILE A 421 -13.99 8.26 11.58
N ALA A 422 -13.53 7.00 11.56
CA ALA A 422 -12.81 6.44 12.68
C ALA A 422 -11.31 6.35 12.37
N LEU A 423 -10.47 6.91 13.23
CA LEU A 423 -9.01 6.90 13.10
C LEU A 423 -8.37 6.08 14.23
N PRO A 424 -7.20 5.46 14.01
CA PRO A 424 -6.41 4.86 15.08
C PRO A 424 -6.10 5.88 16.19
N ARG A 425 -6.09 5.43 17.45
CA ARG A 425 -5.87 6.33 18.60
C ARG A 425 -4.51 7.02 18.63
N ALA A 426 -3.50 6.40 18.02
CA ALA A 426 -2.17 7.01 17.87
C ALA A 426 -2.16 8.22 16.93
N CYS A 427 -3.22 8.44 16.14
CA CYS A 427 -3.34 9.60 15.26
C CYS A 427 -3.86 10.86 15.99
N TRP A 428 -4.10 10.81 17.31
CA TRP A 428 -4.66 11.93 18.06
C TRP A 428 -3.84 13.20 17.90
N ASP A 429 -2.53 13.15 18.15
CA ASP A 429 -1.67 14.34 18.10
C ASP A 429 -1.69 15.00 16.71
N SER A 430 -1.64 14.18 15.64
CA SER A 430 -1.72 14.65 14.26
C SER A 430 -3.09 15.23 13.91
N LEU A 431 -4.18 14.64 14.44
CA LEU A 431 -5.53 15.16 14.27
C LEU A 431 -5.71 16.49 15.00
N GLU A 432 -5.30 16.55 16.26
CA GLU A 432 -5.36 17.75 17.08
C GLU A 432 -4.56 18.89 16.45
N GLU A 433 -3.33 18.63 16.01
CA GLU A 433 -2.52 19.61 15.26
C GLU A 433 -3.27 20.08 14.01
N HIS A 434 -3.82 19.17 13.21
CA HIS A 434 -4.53 19.52 11.98
C HIS A 434 -5.81 20.35 12.22
N LEU A 435 -6.58 20.01 13.24
CA LEU A 435 -7.80 20.74 13.63
C LEU A 435 -7.46 22.14 14.13
N ASN A 436 -6.42 22.27 14.97
CA ASN A 436 -5.95 23.55 15.49
C ASN A 436 -5.39 24.46 14.39
N GLU A 437 -4.56 23.93 13.49
CA GLU A 437 -4.01 24.66 12.34
C GLU A 437 -5.12 25.15 11.38
N SER A 438 -6.23 24.42 11.34
CA SER A 438 -7.41 24.77 10.57
C SER A 438 -8.38 25.72 11.31
N GLY A 439 -8.11 26.05 12.57
CA GLY A 439 -8.95 26.94 13.38
C GLY A 439 -10.29 26.32 13.81
N ILE A 440 -10.42 24.99 13.76
CA ILE A 440 -11.65 24.28 14.15
C ILE A 440 -11.66 24.10 15.65
N LYS A 441 -12.71 24.61 16.33
CA LYS A 441 -12.95 24.28 17.74
C LYS A 441 -13.51 22.88 17.82
N PHE A 442 -13.05 22.09 18.78
CA PHE A 442 -13.55 20.75 18.99
C PHE A 442 -13.72 20.42 20.48
N LYS A 443 -14.70 19.56 20.76
CA LYS A 443 -14.97 19.00 22.08
C LYS A 443 -14.70 17.51 22.05
N VAL A 444 -13.87 17.06 23.00
CA VAL A 444 -13.50 15.66 23.15
C VAL A 444 -14.37 15.01 24.22
N THR A 445 -14.98 13.87 23.88
CA THR A 445 -15.62 12.95 24.84
C THR A 445 -14.76 11.70 24.92
N ASP A 446 -14.20 11.42 26.09
CA ASP A 446 -13.40 10.21 26.33
C ASP A 446 -14.31 9.09 26.90
N GLU A 447 -14.58 8.09 26.08
CA GLU A 447 -15.32 6.87 26.41
C GLU A 447 -14.40 5.65 26.55
N ARG A 448 -13.09 5.87 26.67
CA ARG A 448 -12.15 4.78 26.98
C ARG A 448 -12.42 4.21 28.37
N PHE A 449 -12.23 2.92 28.50
CA PHE A 449 -12.31 2.26 29.79
C PHE A 449 -11.03 2.52 30.59
N ALA A 450 -11.14 3.27 31.68
CA ALA A 450 -10.01 3.64 32.54
C ALA A 450 -9.48 2.46 33.39
N GLY A 451 -10.25 1.38 33.50
CA GLY A 451 -9.92 0.20 34.29
C GLY A 451 -10.54 0.18 35.68
N SER A 452 -10.42 -0.98 36.32
CA SER A 452 -10.74 -1.19 37.73
C SER A 452 -9.46 -1.23 38.55
N THR A 453 -9.45 -0.59 39.72
CA THR A 453 -8.28 -0.56 40.59
C THR A 453 -7.90 -1.95 41.08
N ILE A 454 -6.60 -2.25 41.10
CA ILE A 454 -6.02 -3.48 41.64
C ILE A 454 -4.97 -3.17 42.70
N ASP A 455 -4.75 -4.10 43.62
CA ASP A 455 -3.61 -4.02 44.54
C ASP A 455 -2.40 -4.74 43.92
N ALA A 456 -1.34 -3.96 43.66
CA ALA A 456 -0.10 -4.44 43.07
C ALA A 456 1.06 -3.58 43.57
N THR A 457 2.08 -4.20 44.18
CA THR A 457 3.30 -3.52 44.64
C THR A 457 4.52 -4.15 44.01
N PHE A 458 5.43 -3.34 43.46
CA PHE A 458 6.65 -3.84 42.82
C PHE A 458 7.71 -4.27 43.85
N LYS A 459 8.30 -5.45 43.65
CA LYS A 459 9.30 -6.07 44.54
C LYS A 459 10.74 -6.01 44.01
N GLY A 460 10.98 -5.30 42.91
CA GLY A 460 12.31 -5.18 42.29
C GLY A 460 12.93 -3.79 42.40
N GLN A 461 14.10 -3.63 41.78
CA GLN A 461 14.71 -2.33 41.50
C GLN A 461 14.90 -2.21 39.98
N LEU A 462 14.52 -1.05 39.44
CA LEU A 462 14.80 -0.71 38.05
C LEU A 462 16.27 -0.34 37.88
N ARG A 463 16.84 -0.68 36.72
CA ARG A 463 18.14 -0.18 36.28
C ARG A 463 18.02 1.26 35.81
N ASP A 464 19.11 2.03 35.83
CA ASP A 464 19.12 3.43 35.40
C ASP A 464 18.48 3.64 34.01
N ALA A 465 18.87 2.83 33.02
CA ALA A 465 18.31 2.90 31.67
C ALA A 465 16.81 2.56 31.59
N GLN A 466 16.24 1.86 32.58
CA GLN A 466 14.81 1.53 32.63
C GLN A 466 13.97 2.66 33.25
N ILE A 467 14.56 3.45 34.16
CA ILE A 467 13.86 4.54 34.85
C ILE A 467 13.36 5.59 33.86
N ASP A 468 14.23 6.03 32.94
CA ASP A 468 13.87 7.02 31.93
C ASP A 468 12.74 6.53 31.00
N ALA A 469 12.81 5.26 30.59
CA ALA A 469 11.81 4.64 29.72
C ALA A 469 10.43 4.55 30.42
N VAL A 470 10.44 4.17 31.70
CA VAL A 470 9.22 4.10 32.52
C VAL A 470 8.60 5.48 32.70
N ALA A 471 9.41 6.50 33.04
CA ALA A 471 8.91 7.86 33.25
C ALA A 471 8.19 8.40 32.00
N GLN A 472 8.76 8.18 30.81
CA GLN A 472 8.12 8.57 29.55
C GLN A 472 6.80 7.81 29.32
N ILE A 473 6.77 6.50 29.51
CA ILE A 473 5.55 5.71 29.30
C ILE A 473 4.46 6.04 30.32
N LEU A 474 4.80 6.34 31.57
CA LEU A 474 3.81 6.73 32.58
C LEU A 474 3.21 8.12 32.31
N SER A 475 3.92 8.99 31.58
CA SER A 475 3.42 10.30 31.17
C SER A 475 2.45 10.28 29.99
N SER A 476 2.26 9.11 29.34
CA SER A 476 1.42 8.96 28.16
C SER A 476 0.42 7.80 28.29
N ASP A 477 -0.75 7.92 27.67
CA ASP A 477 -1.75 6.86 27.67
C ASP A 477 -1.32 5.68 26.76
N LEU A 478 -0.71 5.99 25.62
CA LEU A 478 -0.29 5.04 24.60
C LEU A 478 1.24 5.12 24.44
N GLY A 479 1.90 3.98 24.24
CA GLY A 479 3.34 3.99 24.00
C GLY A 479 3.91 2.64 23.56
N VAL A 480 5.12 2.67 23.01
CA VAL A 480 5.87 1.47 22.62
C VAL A 480 7.27 1.55 23.23
N ILE A 481 7.66 0.51 23.97
CA ILE A 481 9.03 0.34 24.44
C ILE A 481 9.77 -0.50 23.40
N SER A 482 10.69 0.16 22.70
CA SER A 482 11.64 -0.50 21.82
C SER A 482 12.94 -0.78 22.57
N ALA A 483 13.21 -2.06 22.86
CA ALA A 483 14.42 -2.45 23.56
C ALA A 483 14.84 -3.90 23.26
N SER A 484 16.16 -4.15 23.32
CA SER A 484 16.75 -5.48 23.11
C SER A 484 16.23 -6.51 24.13
N THR A 485 16.37 -7.79 23.80
CA THR A 485 15.85 -8.93 24.59
C THR A 485 16.44 -9.04 26.01
N ALA A 486 17.55 -8.35 26.30
CA ALA A 486 18.18 -8.31 27.63
C ALA A 486 17.85 -7.05 28.45
N PHE A 487 17.07 -6.11 27.91
CA PHE A 487 16.69 -4.88 28.60
C PHE A 487 15.75 -5.13 29.79
N GLY A 488 15.03 -6.26 29.80
CA GLY A 488 14.06 -6.57 30.85
C GLY A 488 12.68 -5.93 30.60
N LYS A 489 12.19 -5.98 29.35
CA LYS A 489 10.88 -5.43 28.94
C LYS A 489 9.74 -5.89 29.87
N THR A 490 9.73 -7.17 30.24
CA THR A 490 8.73 -7.74 31.16
C THR A 490 8.82 -7.11 32.56
N VAL A 491 10.03 -6.86 33.09
CA VAL A 491 10.22 -6.22 34.41
C VAL A 491 9.71 -4.78 34.38
N VAL A 492 10.00 -4.05 33.31
CA VAL A 492 9.49 -2.69 33.08
C VAL A 492 7.97 -2.69 33.01
N ALA A 493 7.37 -3.63 32.28
CA ALA A 493 5.92 -3.76 32.22
C ALA A 493 5.28 -4.06 33.58
N ASN A 494 5.92 -4.92 34.40
CA ASN A 494 5.49 -5.19 35.77
C ASN A 494 5.51 -3.91 36.62
N TYR A 495 6.60 -3.13 36.54
CA TYR A 495 6.68 -1.84 37.22
C TYR A 495 5.52 -0.90 36.80
N ILE A 496 5.25 -0.79 35.50
CA ILE A 496 4.14 0.04 34.98
C ILE A 496 2.78 -0.43 35.52
N ILE A 497 2.54 -1.75 35.61
CA ILE A 497 1.31 -2.30 36.22
C ILE A 497 1.19 -1.85 37.69
N SER A 498 2.28 -1.88 38.45
CA SER A 498 2.28 -1.47 39.86
C SER A 498 2.11 0.03 40.09
N GLU A 499 2.51 0.86 39.13
CA GLU A 499 2.34 2.31 39.21
C GLU A 499 0.91 2.71 38.81
N ARG A 500 0.38 2.11 37.73
CA ARG A 500 -0.97 2.42 37.27
C ARG A 500 -2.06 1.77 38.13
N LYS A 501 -1.79 0.60 38.73
CA LYS A 501 -2.71 -0.14 39.63
C LYS A 501 -4.11 -0.33 39.05
N ILE A 502 -4.19 -0.66 37.77
CA ILE A 502 -5.44 -0.96 37.07
C ILE A 502 -5.41 -2.35 36.46
N ASN A 503 -6.59 -2.92 36.25
CA ASN A 503 -6.70 -4.22 35.62
C ASN A 503 -6.09 -4.24 34.22
N THR A 504 -5.27 -5.26 33.96
CA THR A 504 -4.37 -5.34 32.82
C THR A 504 -4.54 -6.65 32.06
N LEU A 505 -4.69 -6.53 30.73
CA LEU A 505 -4.64 -7.64 29.80
C LEU A 505 -3.27 -7.70 29.14
N ILE A 506 -2.56 -8.82 29.29
CA ILE A 506 -1.26 -9.06 28.67
C ILE A 506 -1.45 -10.00 27.49
N LEU A 507 -1.16 -9.52 26.29
CA LEU A 507 -1.30 -10.25 25.03
C LEU A 507 0.05 -10.82 24.60
N VAL A 508 0.07 -12.13 24.38
CA VAL A 508 1.26 -12.86 23.92
C VAL A 508 0.93 -13.75 22.72
N HIS A 509 1.95 -14.22 22.00
CA HIS A 509 1.76 -15.02 20.78
C HIS A 509 1.98 -16.53 20.96
N THR A 510 2.64 -16.97 22.03
CA THR A 510 2.87 -18.40 22.35
C THR A 510 2.48 -18.77 23.78
N LEU A 511 2.25 -20.07 24.01
CA LEU A 511 1.99 -20.59 25.36
C LEU A 511 3.21 -20.49 26.29
N ALA A 512 4.42 -20.68 25.75
CA ALA A 512 5.65 -20.54 26.53
C ALA A 512 5.79 -19.13 27.13
N LEU A 513 5.41 -18.09 26.38
CA LEU A 513 5.40 -16.72 26.87
C LEU A 513 4.38 -16.51 27.99
N ILE A 514 3.24 -17.21 27.99
CA ILE A 514 2.30 -17.12 29.11
C ILE A 514 3.00 -17.53 30.40
N ASP A 515 3.66 -18.69 30.40
CA ASP A 515 4.28 -19.21 31.61
C ASP A 515 5.44 -18.30 32.08
N GLN A 516 6.23 -17.75 31.15
CA GLN A 516 7.27 -16.76 31.46
C GLN A 516 6.72 -15.48 32.07
N TRP A 517 5.63 -14.94 31.50
CA TRP A 517 4.98 -13.74 32.04
C TRP A 517 4.44 -13.97 33.43
N LYS A 518 3.81 -15.12 33.68
CA LYS A 518 3.31 -15.48 35.02
C LYS A 518 4.42 -15.59 36.05
N GLU A 519 5.52 -16.26 35.70
CA GLU A 519 6.69 -16.33 36.58
C GLU A 519 7.22 -14.94 36.93
N LYS A 520 7.29 -14.03 35.96
CA LYS A 520 7.74 -12.65 36.20
C LYS A 520 6.74 -11.83 37.02
N LEU A 521 5.44 -12.00 36.80
CA LEU A 521 4.39 -11.39 37.62
C LEU A 521 4.52 -11.85 39.08
N GLU A 522 4.66 -13.15 39.33
CA GLU A 522 4.83 -13.70 40.67
C GLU A 522 6.15 -13.26 41.33
N GLN A 523 7.22 -13.10 40.54
CA GLN A 523 8.53 -12.67 41.02
C GLN A 523 8.57 -11.18 41.39
N PHE A 524 7.98 -10.32 40.57
CA PHE A 524 8.16 -8.86 40.65
C PHE A 524 6.95 -8.10 41.18
N LEU A 525 5.77 -8.71 41.26
CA LEU A 525 4.56 -8.08 41.80
C LEU A 525 4.04 -8.82 43.02
N GLU A 526 3.84 -8.05 44.09
CA GLU A 526 3.02 -8.44 45.22
C GLU A 526 1.56 -8.16 44.93
N MET A 527 0.76 -9.21 44.86
CA MET A 527 -0.67 -9.15 44.59
C MET A 527 -1.41 -10.18 45.46
N PRO A 528 -2.73 -10.00 45.69
CA PRO A 528 -3.53 -11.01 46.36
C PRO A 528 -3.46 -12.38 45.68
N SER A 529 -3.69 -13.43 46.47
CA SER A 529 -3.69 -14.81 45.94
C SER A 529 -4.73 -14.98 44.84
N LYS A 530 -4.34 -15.64 43.74
CA LYS A 530 -5.19 -15.90 42.55
C LYS A 530 -5.57 -14.64 41.75
N SER A 531 -4.79 -13.56 41.82
CA SER A 531 -4.98 -12.34 41.03
C SER A 531 -4.42 -12.39 39.60
N VAL A 532 -3.71 -13.46 39.23
CA VAL A 532 -3.19 -13.67 37.87
C VAL A 532 -3.96 -14.78 37.16
N GLY A 533 -4.63 -14.46 36.06
CA GLY A 533 -5.36 -15.42 35.24
C GLY A 533 -4.68 -15.73 33.91
N GLN A 534 -5.26 -16.70 33.21
CA GLN A 534 -4.74 -17.25 31.96
C GLN A 534 -5.86 -17.65 31.01
N LEU A 535 -5.73 -17.24 29.75
CA LEU A 535 -6.56 -17.70 28.64
C LEU A 535 -5.66 -18.17 27.49
N GLY A 536 -5.58 -19.50 27.30
CA GLY A 536 -4.73 -20.13 26.30
C GLY A 536 -4.31 -21.55 26.69
N GLY A 537 -4.02 -22.41 25.71
CA GLY A 537 -3.52 -23.76 25.95
C GLY A 537 -4.52 -24.67 26.68
N GLY A 538 -5.82 -24.49 26.44
CA GLY A 538 -6.90 -25.22 27.10
C GLY A 538 -7.33 -24.66 28.45
N LYS A 539 -6.58 -23.72 29.04
CA LYS A 539 -6.95 -23.02 30.28
C LYS A 539 -7.79 -21.79 29.97
N LYS A 540 -8.87 -21.57 30.75
CA LYS A 540 -9.84 -20.47 30.57
C LYS A 540 -10.13 -19.69 31.85
N LYS A 541 -9.21 -19.71 32.81
CA LYS A 541 -9.45 -19.09 34.12
C LYS A 541 -8.95 -17.64 34.11
N ARG A 542 -9.87 -16.70 33.92
CA ARG A 542 -9.63 -15.26 34.06
C ARG A 542 -9.85 -14.80 35.50
N THR A 543 -9.23 -13.69 35.85
CA THR A 543 -9.39 -13.03 37.15
C THR A 543 -10.01 -11.64 37.01
N GLY A 544 -9.90 -11.02 35.83
CA GLY A 544 -10.29 -9.63 35.62
C GLY A 544 -9.35 -8.62 36.28
N MET A 545 -8.24 -9.08 36.89
CA MET A 545 -7.19 -8.25 37.49
C MET A 545 -5.98 -8.18 36.56
N VAL A 546 -5.11 -9.18 36.55
CA VAL A 546 -4.01 -9.28 35.58
C VAL A 546 -4.14 -10.61 34.85
N ASP A 547 -4.49 -10.57 33.57
CA ASP A 547 -4.75 -11.79 32.80
C ASP A 547 -3.78 -11.89 31.61
N VAL A 548 -3.08 -13.02 31.50
CA VAL A 548 -2.15 -13.30 30.41
C VAL A 548 -2.82 -14.19 29.37
N VAL A 549 -2.91 -13.72 28.13
CA VAL A 549 -3.78 -14.29 27.11
C VAL A 549 -3.05 -14.47 25.79
N THR A 550 -3.19 -15.64 25.16
CA THR A 550 -2.75 -15.77 23.76
C THR A 550 -3.75 -15.10 22.83
N ILE A 551 -3.25 -14.38 21.83
CA ILE A 551 -4.10 -13.64 20.90
C ILE A 551 -5.04 -14.55 20.12
N GLN A 552 -4.61 -15.77 19.77
CA GLN A 552 -5.46 -16.75 19.10
C GLN A 552 -6.65 -17.18 19.97
N SER A 553 -6.55 -17.07 21.30
CA SER A 553 -7.66 -17.42 22.20
C SER A 553 -8.77 -16.35 22.23
N LEU A 554 -8.45 -15.12 21.82
CA LEU A 554 -9.38 -13.99 21.76
C LEU A 554 -10.16 -13.95 20.45
N ILE A 555 -9.73 -14.68 19.42
CA ILE A 555 -10.37 -14.69 18.11
C ILE A 555 -11.09 -16.02 17.93
N ARG A 556 -12.41 -15.99 17.71
CA ARG A 556 -13.21 -17.17 17.41
C ARG A 556 -14.09 -16.89 16.20
N LYS A 557 -13.98 -17.75 15.18
CA LYS A 557 -14.74 -17.62 13.92
C LYS A 557 -14.59 -16.24 13.24
N GLY A 558 -13.44 -15.57 13.41
CA GLY A 558 -13.18 -14.24 12.86
C GLY A 558 -13.65 -13.07 13.73
N GLU A 559 -14.32 -13.35 14.86
CA GLU A 559 -14.76 -12.32 15.81
C GLU A 559 -13.82 -12.26 17.01
N VAL A 560 -13.51 -11.04 17.45
CA VAL A 560 -12.75 -10.78 18.67
C VAL A 560 -13.70 -10.85 19.88
N SER A 561 -13.23 -11.45 20.97
CA SER A 561 -14.01 -11.57 22.19
C SER A 561 -14.14 -10.21 22.91
N ASP A 562 -15.35 -9.91 23.38
CA ASP A 562 -15.67 -8.70 24.16
C ASP A 562 -14.82 -8.52 25.43
N ILE A 563 -14.20 -9.61 25.91
CA ILE A 563 -13.26 -9.63 27.03
C ILE A 563 -12.20 -8.54 26.90
N VAL A 564 -11.74 -8.20 25.69
CA VAL A 564 -10.71 -7.19 25.46
C VAL A 564 -11.15 -5.79 25.92
N SER A 565 -12.45 -5.51 25.95
CA SER A 565 -13.02 -4.24 26.42
C SER A 565 -13.12 -4.14 27.94
N GLU A 566 -12.86 -5.22 28.69
CA GLU A 566 -13.02 -5.27 30.16
C GLU A 566 -11.77 -4.79 30.94
N TYR A 567 -10.71 -4.34 30.27
CA TYR A 567 -9.44 -3.96 30.92
C TYR A 567 -9.05 -2.51 30.64
N GLY A 568 -8.57 -1.82 31.67
CA GLY A 568 -8.10 -0.44 31.56
C GLY A 568 -6.73 -0.32 30.90
N GLN A 569 -5.94 -1.39 30.98
CA GLN A 569 -4.62 -1.47 30.37
C GLN A 569 -4.47 -2.71 29.49
N VAL A 570 -3.89 -2.52 28.30
CA VAL A 570 -3.46 -3.62 27.43
C VAL A 570 -1.94 -3.53 27.23
N ILE A 571 -1.25 -4.63 27.43
CA ILE A 571 0.18 -4.78 27.13
C ILE A 571 0.33 -5.83 26.05
N VAL A 572 1.03 -5.49 24.96
CA VAL A 572 1.28 -6.39 23.84
C VAL A 572 2.75 -6.75 23.80
N ASP A 573 3.06 -8.02 24.05
CA ASP A 573 4.42 -8.52 23.96
C ASP A 573 4.78 -8.93 22.52
N GLU A 574 6.02 -8.64 22.12
CA GLU A 574 6.51 -8.71 20.74
C GLU A 574 5.53 -8.09 19.73
N CYS A 575 5.18 -6.82 19.98
CA CYS A 575 4.15 -6.08 19.24
C CYS A 575 4.50 -5.84 17.76
N HIS A 576 5.72 -6.17 17.30
CA HIS A 576 6.06 -6.19 15.89
C HIS A 576 5.31 -7.27 15.09
N HIS A 577 4.70 -8.25 15.77
CA HIS A 577 3.80 -9.22 15.16
C HIS A 577 2.37 -8.69 14.93
N ILE A 578 2.08 -7.43 15.28
CA ILE A 578 0.76 -6.81 15.05
C ILE A 578 0.36 -6.78 13.57
N SER A 579 1.31 -6.97 12.63
CA SER A 579 1.07 -7.07 11.19
C SER A 579 0.14 -8.22 10.77
N ALA A 580 -0.06 -9.23 11.62
CA ALA A 580 -1.11 -10.21 11.37
C ALA A 580 -2.49 -9.56 11.55
N PHE A 581 -3.35 -9.62 10.53
CA PHE A 581 -4.76 -9.16 10.55
C PHE A 581 -5.48 -9.42 11.89
N SER A 582 -5.24 -10.60 12.46
CA SER A 582 -5.70 -11.03 13.78
C SER A 582 -5.36 -10.08 14.94
N PHE A 583 -4.13 -9.57 15.01
CA PHE A 583 -3.70 -8.67 16.09
C PHE A 583 -4.32 -7.29 15.96
N GLU A 584 -4.34 -6.73 14.74
CA GLU A 584 -4.96 -5.43 14.47
C GLU A 584 -6.43 -5.41 14.92
N GLN A 585 -7.19 -6.47 14.59
CA GLN A 585 -8.58 -6.63 15.01
C GLN A 585 -8.74 -6.58 16.54
N VAL A 586 -7.85 -7.25 17.28
CA VAL A 586 -7.90 -7.26 18.75
C VAL A 586 -7.65 -5.87 19.34
N ILE A 587 -6.64 -5.15 18.86
CA ILE A 587 -6.32 -3.82 19.37
C ILE A 587 -7.37 -2.79 18.97
N LYS A 588 -7.94 -2.90 17.76
CA LYS A 588 -9.04 -2.05 17.29
C LYS A 588 -10.31 -2.18 18.13
N GLN A 589 -10.52 -3.31 18.80
CA GLN A 589 -11.66 -3.50 19.71
C GLN A 589 -11.34 -3.14 21.17
N ALA A 590 -10.07 -2.96 21.53
CA ALA A 590 -9.69 -2.62 22.90
C ALA A 590 -10.11 -1.19 23.26
N LYS A 591 -11.02 -1.05 24.23
CA LYS A 591 -11.40 0.23 24.84
C LYS A 591 -10.46 0.72 25.93
N ALA A 592 -9.44 -0.07 26.27
CA ALA A 592 -8.47 0.24 27.32
C ALA A 592 -7.89 1.64 27.16
N LYS A 593 -7.96 2.48 28.21
CA LYS A 593 -7.36 3.81 28.21
C LYS A 593 -5.87 3.74 27.90
N TYR A 594 -5.20 2.74 28.47
CA TYR A 594 -3.76 2.57 28.37
C TYR A 594 -3.38 1.40 27.46
N VAL A 595 -2.47 1.64 26.51
CA VAL A 595 -1.94 0.58 25.63
C VAL A 595 -0.43 0.68 25.53
N LEU A 596 0.25 -0.43 25.82
CA LEU A 596 1.70 -0.52 25.79
C LEU A 596 2.15 -1.64 24.84
N GLY A 597 2.93 -1.29 23.82
CA GLY A 597 3.65 -2.27 23.00
C GLY A 597 5.06 -2.53 23.53
N LEU A 598 5.50 -3.78 23.53
CA LEU A 598 6.86 -4.18 23.85
C LEU A 598 7.47 -4.86 22.62
N THR A 599 8.59 -4.37 22.10
CA THR A 599 9.25 -4.99 20.93
C THR A 599 10.75 -4.71 20.92
N ALA A 600 11.53 -5.58 20.27
CA ALA A 600 12.92 -5.26 19.92
C ALA A 600 13.03 -4.51 18.58
N THR A 601 12.04 -4.64 17.69
CA THR A 601 12.07 -4.11 16.32
C THR A 601 10.80 -3.29 16.07
N PRO A 602 10.84 -1.95 16.20
CA PRO A 602 9.66 -1.11 16.09
C PRO A 602 9.26 -0.83 14.63
N VAL A 603 10.23 -0.78 13.71
CA VAL A 603 10.01 -0.53 12.28
C VAL A 603 9.58 -1.82 11.59
N ARG A 604 8.51 -1.76 10.82
CA ARG A 604 7.97 -2.90 10.07
C ARG A 604 8.47 -2.89 8.62
N LYS A 605 8.31 -4.02 7.93
CA LYS A 605 8.66 -4.13 6.50
C LYS A 605 7.56 -3.61 5.58
N ASP A 606 6.34 -3.56 6.08
CA ASP A 606 5.13 -3.12 5.37
C ASP A 606 4.68 -1.70 5.78
N GLY A 607 5.53 -0.96 6.49
CA GLY A 607 5.26 0.39 6.99
C GLY A 607 4.91 0.37 8.46
#